data_AF-A0A9E3DEQ4-F1
#
_entry.id   AF-A0A9E3DEQ4-F1
#
_cell.length_a   1.000
_cell.length_b   1.000
_cell.length_c   1.000
_cell.angle_alpha   90.00
_cell.angle_beta   90.00
_cell.angle_gamma   90.00
#
_symmetry.space_group_name_H-M   'P 1'
#
loop_
_entity.id
_entity.type
_entity.pdbx_description
1 polymer ?
#
loop_
_entity_poly.entity_id
_entity_poly.type
_entity_poly.pdbx_seq_one_letter_code
_entity_poly.pdbx_strand_id
1 'polypeptide(L)'
;MSKKLPMVLAVAVLMVGTASVGAKTTASSSTTTQSHTSSKHEPLQRIRAALEQLDLTPQQKEKFKSIFTQTRSELKAAKAQSHAKGEVHQIIEKARQQIMAVLDNEQKAKLKEILRNEKGGKSQTA
;
A
#
# COMPACT_ATOMS: atom_id res chain seq x y z
N MET A 1 36.77 13.83 3.21
CA MET A 1 37.22 12.55 2.64
C MET A 1 37.27 11.52 3.75
N SER A 2 36.24 10.68 3.91
CA SER A 2 36.23 9.60 4.91
C SER A 2 35.53 8.36 4.33
N LYS A 3 36.38 7.53 3.71
CA LYS A 3 36.44 6.06 3.65
C LYS A 3 35.13 5.27 3.58
N LYS A 4 34.85 4.78 2.37
CA LYS A 4 34.05 3.57 2.08
C LYS A 4 34.78 2.33 2.62
N LEU A 5 34.05 1.37 3.17
CA LEU A 5 34.50 -0.02 3.29
C LEU A 5 33.30 -0.95 3.02
N PRO A 6 33.43 -1.89 2.06
CA PRO A 6 32.40 -2.88 1.75
C PRO A 6 32.57 -4.08 2.70
N MET A 7 31.47 -4.62 3.21
CA MET A 7 31.48 -5.93 3.87
C MET A 7 30.51 -6.84 3.13
N VAL A 8 31.09 -7.61 2.21
CA VAL A 8 30.50 -8.83 1.67
C VAL A 8 30.56 -9.88 2.76
N LEU A 9 29.42 -10.45 3.12
CA LEU A 9 29.39 -11.80 3.67
C LEU A 9 28.21 -12.54 3.06
N ALA A 10 28.55 -13.46 2.16
CA ALA A 10 27.65 -14.48 1.65
C ALA A 10 27.57 -15.62 2.67
N VAL A 11 26.36 -16.07 3.01
CA VAL A 11 26.13 -17.45 3.44
C VAL A 11 24.79 -17.90 2.86
N ALA A 12 24.87 -18.85 1.95
CA ALA A 12 23.76 -19.63 1.43
C ALA A 12 23.31 -20.65 2.49
N VAL A 13 22.01 -20.79 2.70
CA VAL A 13 21.44 -22.02 3.28
C VAL A 13 20.27 -22.45 2.43
N LEU A 14 20.50 -23.56 1.74
CA LEU A 14 19.57 -24.46 1.08
C LEU A 14 18.54 -24.95 2.11
N MET A 15 17.24 -24.81 1.83
CA MET A 15 16.21 -25.63 2.48
C MET A 15 15.38 -26.32 1.42
N VAL A 16 15.53 -27.64 1.43
CA VAL A 16 14.93 -28.66 0.59
C VAL A 16 13.44 -28.79 0.92
N GLY A 17 12.65 -29.08 -0.12
CA GLY A 17 11.20 -29.08 -0.09
C GLY A 17 10.55 -30.24 0.66
N THR A 18 9.27 -30.03 0.96
CA THR A 18 8.32 -31.07 1.35
C THR A 18 7.16 -31.07 0.37
N ALA A 19 6.86 -32.27 -0.13
CA ALA A 19 5.90 -32.55 -1.18
C ALA A 19 4.46 -32.30 -0.72
N SER A 20 3.67 -31.74 -1.64
CA SER A 20 2.24 -31.56 -1.54
C SER A 20 1.51 -32.90 -1.75
N VAL A 21 0.72 -33.34 -0.77
CA VAL A 21 -0.35 -34.31 -0.98
C VAL A 21 -1.67 -33.58 -0.84
N GLY A 22 -2.43 -33.54 -1.93
CA GLY A 22 -3.74 -32.92 -2.01
C GLY A 22 -4.82 -33.76 -1.34
N ALA A 23 -5.73 -33.09 -0.63
CA ALA A 23 -7.06 -33.58 -0.34
C ALA A 23 -8.07 -32.59 -0.94
N LYS A 24 -8.79 -33.08 -1.93
CA LYS A 24 -9.87 -32.40 -2.65
C LYS A 24 -11.16 -32.65 -1.88
N THR A 25 -11.66 -31.67 -1.14
CA THR A 25 -13.05 -31.64 -0.68
C THR A 25 -13.68 -30.31 -1.05
N THR A 26 -14.41 -30.36 -2.16
CA THR A 26 -15.37 -29.38 -2.61
C THR A 26 -16.56 -29.39 -1.66
N ALA A 27 -16.74 -28.34 -0.87
CA ALA A 27 -18.02 -28.01 -0.25
C ALA A 27 -18.28 -26.52 -0.48
N SER A 28 -18.92 -26.24 -1.61
CA SER A 28 -19.55 -24.97 -1.90
C SER A 28 -20.63 -24.70 -0.86
N SER A 29 -20.47 -23.61 -0.11
CA SER A 29 -21.55 -22.93 0.60
C SER A 29 -21.26 -21.44 0.48
N SER A 30 -21.63 -20.90 -0.68
CA SER A 30 -21.63 -19.48 -0.99
C SER A 30 -22.75 -18.78 -0.22
N THR A 31 -22.48 -18.42 1.03
CA THR A 31 -23.25 -17.36 1.70
C THR A 31 -22.58 -16.05 1.40
N THR A 32 -22.89 -15.51 0.22
CA THR A 32 -22.57 -14.14 -0.17
C THR A 32 -23.46 -13.20 0.62
N THR A 33 -23.14 -13.00 1.90
CA THR A 33 -23.58 -11.80 2.62
C THR A 33 -22.75 -10.66 2.08
N GLN A 34 -23.26 -10.08 0.99
CA GLN A 34 -22.81 -8.84 0.40
C GLN A 34 -23.04 -7.72 1.41
N SER A 35 -22.15 -7.63 2.40
CA SER A 35 -22.01 -6.45 3.24
C SER A 35 -21.47 -5.35 2.32
N HIS A 36 -22.37 -4.64 1.67
CA HIS A 36 -22.18 -3.26 1.24
C HIS A 36 -22.15 -2.36 2.49
N THR A 37 -21.24 -2.64 3.42
CA THR A 37 -20.80 -1.60 4.33
C THR A 37 -20.03 -0.64 3.44
N SER A 38 -20.53 0.58 3.33
CA SER A 38 -19.94 1.67 2.58
C SER A 38 -18.50 1.83 3.06
N SER A 39 -17.58 1.16 2.37
CA SER A 39 -16.18 1.04 2.74
C SER A 39 -15.64 2.44 2.93
N LYS A 40 -15.42 2.82 4.19
CA LYS A 40 -14.46 3.85 4.55
C LYS A 40 -13.10 3.31 4.11
N HIS A 41 -12.84 3.30 2.80
CA HIS A 41 -11.55 2.95 2.25
C HIS A 41 -10.53 3.84 2.94
N GLU A 42 -9.64 3.21 3.70
CA GLU A 42 -8.52 3.91 4.33
C GLU A 42 -7.83 4.75 3.25
N PRO A 43 -7.57 6.04 3.50
CA PRO A 43 -6.97 6.92 2.50
C PRO A 43 -5.70 6.34 1.85
N LEU A 44 -4.93 5.56 2.62
CA LEU A 44 -3.74 4.86 2.14
C LEU A 44 -4.03 3.78 1.09
N GLN A 45 -5.14 3.05 1.23
CA GLN A 45 -5.57 2.04 0.24
C GLN A 45 -5.96 2.70 -1.08
N ARG A 46 -6.60 3.87 -1.04
CA ARG A 46 -6.95 4.62 -2.26
C ARG A 46 -5.72 5.05 -3.03
N ILE A 47 -4.72 5.59 -2.33
CA ILE A 47 -3.43 5.96 -2.93
C ILE A 47 -2.78 4.73 -3.56
N ARG A 48 -2.79 3.58 -2.86
CA ARG A 48 -2.23 2.33 -3.41
C ARG A 48 -2.95 1.88 -4.67
N ALA A 49 -4.28 1.86 -4.67
CA ALA A 49 -5.07 1.49 -5.85
C ALA A 49 -4.82 2.45 -7.02
N ALA A 50 -4.70 3.75 -6.75
CA ALA A 50 -4.35 4.74 -7.77
C ALA A 50 -2.95 4.50 -8.34
N LEU A 51 -1.95 4.17 -7.50
CA LEU A 51 -0.59 3.84 -7.96
C LEU A 51 -0.53 2.58 -8.82
N GLU A 52 -1.42 1.60 -8.62
CA GLU A 52 -1.50 0.40 -9.45
C GLU A 52 -1.99 0.70 -10.88
N GLN A 53 -2.66 1.83 -11.09
CA GLN A 53 -3.07 2.34 -12.41
C GLN A 53 -1.98 3.18 -13.10
N LEU A 54 -0.86 3.41 -12.42
CA LEU A 54 0.31 4.08 -12.98
C LEU A 54 1.32 3.04 -13.47
N ASP A 55 1.95 3.35 -14.59
CA ASP A 55 3.06 2.57 -15.14
C ASP A 55 4.34 2.84 -14.34
N LEU A 56 4.42 2.23 -13.15
CA LEU A 56 5.54 2.40 -12.22
C LEU A 56 6.70 1.48 -12.58
N THR A 57 7.92 2.02 -12.51
CA THR A 57 9.14 1.21 -12.70
C THR A 57 9.33 0.23 -11.52
N PRO A 58 10.08 -0.88 -11.71
CA PRO A 58 10.38 -1.82 -10.62
C PRO A 58 11.02 -1.14 -9.40
N GLN A 59 11.90 -0.16 -9.65
CA GLN A 59 12.57 0.60 -8.59
C GLN A 59 11.60 1.49 -7.82
N GLN A 60 10.65 2.15 -8.51
CA GLN A 60 9.60 2.94 -7.85
C GLN A 60 8.69 2.04 -7.00
N LYS A 61 8.31 0.86 -7.50
CA LYS A 61 7.48 -0.12 -6.77
C LYS A 61 8.12 -0.56 -5.45
N GLU A 62 9.42 -0.86 -5.46
CA GLU A 62 10.16 -1.20 -4.23
C GLU A 62 10.19 -0.04 -3.23
N LYS A 63 10.42 1.19 -3.69
CA LYS A 63 10.34 2.38 -2.83
C LYS A 63 8.95 2.55 -2.20
N PHE A 64 7.89 2.39 -2.98
CA PHE A 64 6.52 2.47 -2.47
C PHE A 64 6.21 1.35 -1.48
N LYS A 65 6.67 0.12 -1.72
CA LYS A 65 6.51 -0.99 -0.77
C LYS A 65 7.12 -0.67 0.58
N SER A 66 8.32 -0.07 0.59
CA SER A 66 8.96 0.41 1.82
C SER A 66 8.14 1.49 2.52
N ILE A 67 7.71 2.53 1.79
CA ILE A 67 6.86 3.62 2.32
C ILE A 67 5.58 3.04 2.92
N PHE A 68 4.83 2.20 2.19
CA PHE A 68 3.59 1.62 2.68
C PHE A 68 3.78 0.72 3.90
N THR A 69 4.88 -0.05 3.95
CA THR A 69 5.20 -0.90 5.11
C THR A 69 5.43 -0.04 6.34
N GLN A 70 6.23 1.03 6.21
CA GLN A 70 6.48 1.98 7.29
C GLN A 70 5.19 2.68 7.73
N THR A 71 4.42 3.26 6.80
CA THR A 71 3.17 3.96 7.09
C THR A 71 2.16 3.03 7.77
N ARG A 72 2.06 1.77 7.36
CA ARG A 72 1.17 0.80 8.01
C ARG A 72 1.58 0.52 9.45
N SER A 73 2.88 0.47 9.73
CA SER A 73 3.40 0.33 11.09
C SER A 73 3.06 1.55 11.95
N GLU A 74 3.33 2.76 11.43
CA GLU A 74 3.01 4.03 12.09
C GLU A 74 1.50 4.15 12.36
N LEU A 75 0.65 3.81 11.39
CA LEU A 75 -0.80 3.79 11.55
C LEU A 75 -1.28 2.78 12.60
N LYS A 76 -0.65 1.61 12.68
CA LYS A 76 -1.00 0.61 13.70
C LYS A 76 -0.68 1.13 15.10
N ALA A 77 0.47 1.79 15.26
CA ALA A 77 0.87 2.41 16.53
C ALA A 77 -0.06 3.56 16.91
N ALA A 78 -0.35 4.48 15.98
CA ALA A 78 -1.25 5.61 16.22
C ALA A 78 -2.68 5.15 16.55
N LYS A 79 -3.21 4.13 15.86
CA LYS A 79 -4.55 3.57 16.15
C LYS A 79 -4.66 2.92 17.52
N ALA A 80 -3.56 2.45 18.10
CA ALA A 80 -3.56 1.92 19.46
C ALA A 80 -3.73 3.03 20.52
N GLN A 81 -3.58 4.30 20.15
CA GLN A 81 -3.74 5.45 21.03
C GLN A 81 -5.14 6.08 20.86
N SER A 82 -5.83 6.43 21.95
CA SER A 82 -7.21 6.94 21.93
C SER A 82 -7.42 8.29 21.22
N HIS A 83 -6.35 9.02 20.88
CA HIS A 83 -6.38 10.32 20.20
C HIS A 83 -5.93 10.27 18.73
N ALA A 84 -6.00 9.10 18.10
CA ALA A 84 -5.38 8.78 16.80
C ALA A 84 -5.78 9.67 15.60
N LYS A 85 -6.88 10.43 15.64
CA LYS A 85 -7.39 11.12 14.43
C LYS A 85 -6.40 12.12 13.83
N GLY A 86 -5.75 12.92 14.67
CA GLY A 86 -4.77 13.92 14.20
C GLY A 86 -3.51 13.26 13.65
N GLU A 87 -2.97 12.29 14.38
CA GLU A 87 -1.74 11.58 14.00
C GLU A 87 -1.93 10.73 12.74
N VAL A 88 -3.06 10.04 12.61
CA VAL A 88 -3.40 9.28 11.40
C VAL A 88 -3.37 10.18 10.16
N HIS A 89 -3.91 11.40 10.25
CA HIS A 89 -3.87 12.33 9.13
C HIS A 89 -2.44 12.75 8.77
N GLN A 90 -1.61 13.07 9.77
CA GLN A 90 -0.21 13.44 9.55
C GLN A 90 0.61 12.30 8.94
N ILE A 91 0.41 11.07 9.42
CA ILE A 91 1.09 9.87 8.90
C ILE A 91 0.72 9.66 7.42
N ILE A 92 -0.56 9.80 7.07
CA ILE A 92 -1.03 9.67 5.69
C ILE A 92 -0.46 10.79 4.80
N GLU A 93 -0.45 12.03 5.29
CA GLU A 93 0.07 13.17 4.51
C GLU A 93 1.58 13.05 4.27
N LYS A 94 2.33 12.61 5.28
CA LYS A 94 3.76 12.30 5.16
C LYS A 94 3.99 11.20 4.10
N ALA A 95 3.23 10.11 4.15
CA ALA A 95 3.32 9.03 3.17
C ALA A 95 3.03 9.55 1.74
N ARG A 96 2.01 10.40 1.60
CA ARG A 96 1.67 11.05 0.33
C ARG A 96 2.82 11.90 -0.20
N GLN A 97 3.44 12.72 0.63
CA GLN A 97 4.59 13.56 0.22
C GLN A 97 5.77 12.70 -0.25
N GLN A 98 6.09 11.63 0.48
CA GLN A 98 7.14 10.69 0.08
C GLN A 98 6.84 10.02 -1.27
N ILE A 99 5.58 9.62 -1.49
CA ILE A 99 5.14 9.06 -2.78
C ILE A 99 5.32 10.11 -3.89
N MET A 100 4.87 11.35 -3.67
CA MET A 100 5.01 12.43 -4.66
C MET A 100 6.46 12.81 -4.94
N ALA A 101 7.40 12.54 -4.04
CA ALA A 101 8.83 12.77 -4.28
C ALA A 101 9.46 11.70 -5.18
N VAL A 102 8.87 10.51 -5.26
CA VAL A 102 9.37 9.38 -6.06
C VAL A 102 8.79 9.37 -7.48
N LEU A 103 7.61 9.94 -7.66
CA LEU A 103 6.94 10.05 -8.95
C LEU A 103 7.54 11.18 -9.80
N ASP A 104 7.47 11.02 -11.12
CA ASP A 104 7.76 12.07 -12.08
C ASP A 104 6.59 13.05 -12.25
N ASN A 105 6.81 14.18 -12.92
CA ASN A 105 5.79 15.23 -13.05
C ASN A 105 4.50 14.74 -13.74
N GLU A 106 4.63 13.93 -14.78
CA GLU A 106 3.49 13.34 -15.50
C GLU A 106 2.71 12.36 -14.62
N GLN A 107 3.42 11.48 -13.93
CA GLN A 107 2.84 10.53 -12.97
C GLN A 107 2.10 11.25 -11.83
N LYS A 108 2.65 12.36 -11.30
CA LYS A 108 1.98 13.19 -10.28
C LYS A 108 0.67 13.78 -10.80
N ALA A 109 0.63 14.22 -12.05
CA ALA A 109 -0.58 14.76 -12.67
C ALA A 109 -1.65 13.66 -12.77
N LYS A 110 -1.30 12.48 -13.29
CA LYS A 110 -2.20 11.33 -13.41
C LYS A 110 -2.72 10.86 -12.06
N LEU A 111 -1.84 10.75 -11.06
CA LEU A 111 -2.24 10.41 -9.68
C LEU A 111 -3.24 11.42 -9.11
N LYS A 112 -3.01 12.73 -9.31
CA LYS A 112 -3.92 13.78 -8.84
C LYS A 112 -5.28 13.69 -9.52
N GLU A 113 -5.31 13.37 -10.81
CA GLU A 113 -6.54 13.19 -11.57
C GLU A 113 -7.35 11.98 -11.09
N ILE A 114 -6.71 10.82 -10.92
CA ILE A 114 -7.36 9.61 -10.40
C ILE A 114 -7.98 9.88 -9.03
N LEU A 115 -7.21 10.48 -8.12
CA LEU A 115 -7.68 10.81 -6.77
C LEU A 115 -8.81 11.85 -6.76
N ARG A 116 -8.82 12.78 -7.72
CA ARG A 116 -9.91 13.77 -7.89
C ARG A 116 -11.18 13.09 -8.38
N ASN A 117 -11.09 12.20 -9.36
CA ASN A 117 -12.23 11.50 -9.94
C ASN A 117 -12.90 10.58 -8.92
N GLU A 118 -12.12 9.89 -8.08
CA GLU A 118 -12.66 9.10 -6.97
C GLU A 118 -13.38 9.93 -5.90
N LYS A 119 -12.96 11.19 -5.69
CA LYS A 119 -13.61 12.11 -4.75
C LYS A 119 -14.89 12.72 -5.33
N GLY A 120 -14.91 12.97 -6.64
CA GLY A 120 -16.04 13.61 -7.35
C GLY A 120 -17.20 12.66 -7.69
N GLY A 121 -16.93 11.38 -7.92
CA GLY A 121 -17.94 10.39 -8.37
C GLY A 121 -19.09 10.08 -7.40
N LYS A 122 -19.09 10.62 -6.17
CA LYS A 122 -20.18 10.43 -5.19
C LYS A 122 -21.21 11.56 -5.13
N SER A 123 -21.06 12.61 -5.96
CA SER A 123 -21.96 13.80 -5.91
C SER A 123 -22.90 13.94 -7.10
N GLN A 124 -22.99 12.93 -7.99
CA GLN A 124 -23.69 13.05 -9.28
C GLN A 124 -24.82 12.03 -9.48
N THR A 125 -25.38 11.48 -8.40
CA THR A 125 -26.66 10.75 -8.42
C THR A 125 -27.65 11.49 -7.52
N ALA A 126 -28.32 12.50 -8.07
CA ALA A 126 -29.47 13.15 -7.48
C ALA A 126 -30.57 13.21 -8.55
#